data_AF-A0A1F5GAD7-F1
#
_entry.id   AF-A0A1F5GAD7-F1
#
_cell.length_a   1.000
_cell.length_b   1.000
_cell.length_c   1.000
_cell.angle_alpha   90.00
_cell.angle_beta   90.00
_cell.angle_gamma   90.00
#
_symmetry.space_group_name_H-M   'P 1'
#
loop_
_entity.id
_entity.type
_entity.pdbx_description
1 polymer ?
#
loop_
_entity_poly.entity_id
_entity_poly.type
_entity_poly.pdbx_seq_one_letter_code
_entity_poly.pdbx_strand_id
1 'polypeptide(L)'
;MKTAKKLPFLLTIIAAVVVFSTVVPATFALSDIEPPRTNRPFEQKREIVQEKRQDFRENAATKQAQVRQKTVDKIKTVFLRILKRLNAAFARLDKIAEKITHRIDKLKEKGVDTSLAEAKLAAAQDKKEAAKTAIDDAAAKIDAIDSSTSTVRDAVQAAKDAVRSAKKALFDYHKALVEAIRELKAAASLKEGASNEQ
;
A
#
# COMPACT_ATOMS: atom_id res chain seq x y z
N MET A 1 -39.26 -21.40 7.36
CA MET A 1 -39.77 -22.73 6.96
C MET A 1 -40.35 -22.65 5.56
N LYS A 2 -40.05 -23.66 4.72
CA LYS A 2 -40.69 -24.03 3.43
C LYS A 2 -40.38 -23.13 2.22
N THR A 3 -39.42 -23.47 1.35
CA THR A 3 -39.44 -24.45 0.23
C THR A 3 -40.40 -24.14 -0.92
N ALA A 4 -39.79 -23.72 -2.05
CA ALA A 4 -39.89 -24.31 -3.39
C ALA A 4 -41.13 -24.08 -4.30
N LYS A 5 -40.78 -23.81 -5.59
CA LYS A 5 -41.40 -24.29 -6.86
C LYS A 5 -42.76 -23.63 -7.24
N LYS A 6 -43.08 -23.20 -8.48
CA LYS A 6 -42.57 -23.42 -9.85
C LYS A 6 -42.96 -22.25 -10.80
N LEU A 7 -42.27 -22.17 -11.95
CA LEU A 7 -42.73 -21.61 -13.25
C LEU A 7 -44.07 -22.29 -13.71
N PRO A 8 -44.90 -21.74 -14.63
CA PRO A 8 -44.48 -21.33 -15.99
C PRO A 8 -45.14 -20.05 -16.59
N PHE A 9 -44.36 -19.38 -17.43
CA PHE A 9 -44.75 -18.30 -18.33
C PHE A 9 -45.41 -18.90 -19.58
N LEU A 10 -46.70 -18.60 -19.79
CA LEU A 10 -47.50 -19.05 -20.93
C LEU A 10 -47.95 -17.83 -21.73
N LEU A 11 -47.52 -17.81 -23.00
CA LEU A 11 -48.28 -17.41 -24.20
C LEU A 11 -49.20 -16.17 -24.11
N THR A 12 -48.80 -15.08 -24.77
CA THR A 12 -49.66 -14.31 -25.70
C THR A 12 -48.82 -13.35 -26.53
N ILE A 13 -48.62 -13.67 -27.81
CA ILE A 13 -48.12 -12.76 -28.86
C ILE A 13 -49.35 -12.07 -29.46
N ILE A 14 -49.43 -10.74 -29.34
CA ILE A 14 -50.44 -9.92 -30.00
C ILE A 14 -49.85 -9.37 -31.31
N ALA A 15 -50.64 -9.52 -32.36
CA ALA A 15 -50.39 -9.12 -33.73
C ALA A 15 -50.26 -7.60 -33.91
N ALA A 16 -49.35 -7.19 -34.80
CA ALA A 16 -49.41 -5.89 -35.48
C ALA A 16 -48.88 -6.06 -36.91
N VAL A 17 -49.82 -6.25 -37.84
CA VAL A 17 -49.62 -6.15 -39.28
C VAL A 17 -49.58 -4.67 -39.63
N VAL A 18 -48.44 -4.19 -40.13
CA VAL A 18 -48.39 -2.93 -40.89
C VAL A 18 -47.87 -3.26 -42.27
N VAL A 19 -48.81 -3.20 -43.22
CA VAL A 19 -48.59 -3.28 -44.67
C VAL A 19 -47.87 -2.00 -45.10
N PHE A 20 -46.66 -2.12 -45.65
CA PHE A 20 -46.03 -1.04 -46.41
C PHE A 20 -45.84 -1.53 -47.84
N SER A 21 -46.76 -1.10 -48.70
CA SER A 21 -46.66 -1.17 -50.15
C SER A 21 -45.69 -0.08 -50.62
N THR A 22 -44.69 -0.45 -51.42
CA THR A 22 -44.31 0.24 -52.66
C THR A 22 -43.35 -0.65 -53.45
N VAL A 23 -43.74 -0.90 -54.69
CA VAL A 23 -43.05 -1.68 -55.72
C VAL A 23 -41.98 -0.83 -56.40
N VAL A 24 -40.77 -1.37 -56.59
CA VAL A 24 -39.88 -1.02 -57.71
C VAL A 24 -39.18 -2.32 -58.19
N PRO A 25 -39.31 -2.72 -59.47
CA PRO A 25 -38.57 -3.84 -60.05
C PRO A 25 -37.52 -3.35 -61.05
N ALA A 26 -36.30 -3.88 -60.99
CA ALA A 26 -35.41 -4.06 -62.15
C ALA A 26 -34.17 -4.88 -61.75
N THR A 27 -34.22 -6.17 -62.09
CA THR A 27 -33.10 -6.96 -62.64
C THR A 27 -31.69 -6.65 -62.12
N PHE A 28 -31.33 -7.22 -60.97
CA PHE A 28 -29.95 -7.54 -60.68
C PHE A 28 -29.74 -9.00 -61.10
N ALA A 29 -28.86 -9.22 -62.08
CA ALA A 29 -28.53 -10.54 -62.60
C ALA A 29 -28.02 -11.43 -61.46
N LEU A 30 -28.79 -12.48 -61.18
CA LEU A 30 -28.54 -13.46 -60.14
C LEU A 30 -27.80 -14.66 -60.74
N SER A 31 -26.51 -14.52 -61.08
CA SER A 31 -25.73 -15.64 -61.61
C SER A 31 -24.33 -15.83 -61.03
N ASP A 32 -23.94 -15.13 -59.96
CA ASP A 32 -22.64 -15.39 -59.27
C ASP A 32 -22.74 -15.26 -57.74
N ILE A 33 -23.81 -15.79 -57.13
CA ILE A 33 -23.81 -16.05 -55.69
C ILE A 33 -23.37 -17.50 -55.49
N GLU A 34 -22.08 -17.69 -55.22
CA GLU A 34 -21.53 -18.94 -54.69
C GLU A 34 -22.41 -19.43 -53.53
N PRO A 35 -22.74 -20.73 -53.45
CA PRO A 35 -23.57 -21.23 -52.36
C PRO A 35 -22.88 -20.95 -51.01
N PRO A 36 -23.60 -20.48 -49.98
CA PRO A 36 -23.00 -20.20 -48.69
C PRO A 36 -22.44 -21.49 -48.08
N ARG A 37 -21.11 -21.50 -47.98
CA ARG A 37 -20.25 -22.23 -47.05
C ARG A 37 -20.96 -23.27 -46.18
N THR A 38 -20.74 -24.52 -46.56
CA THR A 38 -20.64 -25.72 -45.71
C THR A 38 -21.28 -25.59 -44.31
N ASN A 39 -22.35 -26.35 -44.11
CA ASN A 39 -22.92 -26.69 -42.80
C ASN A 39 -21.86 -27.37 -41.92
N ARG A 40 -20.95 -26.59 -41.31
CA ARG A 40 -20.11 -27.09 -40.23
C ARG A 40 -21.06 -27.49 -39.10
N PRO A 41 -21.05 -28.77 -38.66
CA PRO A 41 -22.01 -29.27 -37.68
C PRO A 41 -21.98 -28.39 -36.43
N PHE A 42 -23.15 -28.14 -35.84
CA PHE A 42 -23.29 -27.29 -34.65
C PHE A 42 -22.34 -27.69 -33.50
N GLU A 43 -21.90 -28.94 -33.47
CA GLU A 43 -20.91 -29.50 -32.56
C GLU A 43 -19.53 -28.83 -32.69
N GLN A 44 -18.99 -28.68 -33.91
CA GLN A 44 -17.71 -27.99 -34.14
C GLN A 44 -17.75 -26.53 -33.71
N LYS A 45 -18.90 -25.85 -33.90
CA LYS A 45 -19.07 -24.47 -33.41
C LYS A 45 -19.10 -24.40 -31.88
N ARG A 46 -19.63 -25.43 -31.21
CA ARG A 46 -19.64 -25.51 -29.73
C ARG A 46 -18.24 -25.78 -29.19
N GLU A 47 -17.47 -26.67 -29.83
CA GLU A 47 -16.09 -26.99 -29.47
C GLU A 47 -15.18 -25.76 -29.56
N ILE A 48 -15.21 -25.05 -30.70
CA ILE A 48 -14.40 -23.81 -30.89
C ILE A 48 -14.77 -22.73 -29.87
N VAL A 49 -16.05 -22.61 -29.50
CA VAL A 49 -16.50 -21.64 -28.48
C VAL A 49 -16.07 -22.08 -27.08
N GLN A 50 -16.04 -23.37 -26.79
CA GLN A 50 -15.57 -23.90 -25.50
C GLN A 50 -14.04 -23.76 -25.36
N GLU A 51 -13.29 -24.10 -26.39
CA GLU A 51 -11.83 -23.92 -26.48
C GLU A 51 -11.46 -22.45 -26.30
N LYS A 52 -12.07 -21.54 -27.07
CA LYS A 52 -11.86 -20.10 -26.88
C LYS A 52 -12.22 -19.62 -25.47
N ARG A 53 -13.27 -20.18 -24.85
CA ARG A 53 -13.64 -19.83 -23.47
C ARG A 53 -12.63 -20.35 -22.46
N GLN A 54 -12.05 -21.53 -22.67
CA GLN A 54 -10.98 -22.08 -21.84
C GLN A 54 -9.70 -21.26 -21.99
N ASP A 55 -9.26 -20.98 -23.21
CA ASP A 55 -8.10 -20.14 -23.50
C ASP A 55 -8.26 -18.74 -22.90
N PHE A 56 -9.45 -18.13 -23.01
CA PHE A 56 -9.71 -16.83 -22.39
C PHE A 56 -9.65 -16.90 -20.86
N ARG A 57 -10.14 -17.98 -20.23
CA ARG A 57 -10.09 -18.16 -18.78
C ARG A 57 -8.66 -18.37 -18.29
N GLU A 58 -7.87 -19.19 -18.98
CA GLU A 58 -6.47 -19.44 -18.64
C GLU A 58 -5.60 -18.21 -18.86
N ASN A 59 -5.78 -17.52 -19.99
CA ASN A 59 -5.10 -16.25 -20.26
C ASN A 59 -5.54 -15.15 -19.29
N ALA A 60 -6.80 -15.12 -18.86
CA ALA A 60 -7.27 -14.18 -17.84
C ALA A 60 -6.66 -14.49 -16.47
N ALA A 61 -6.61 -15.75 -16.06
CA ALA A 61 -6.04 -16.17 -14.78
C ALA A 61 -4.53 -15.88 -14.71
N THR A 62 -3.78 -16.22 -15.76
CA THR A 62 -2.33 -15.95 -15.84
C THR A 62 -2.02 -14.46 -15.88
N LYS A 63 -2.75 -13.66 -16.69
CA LYS A 63 -2.59 -12.20 -16.70
C LYS A 63 -2.97 -11.57 -15.36
N GLN A 64 -4.03 -12.05 -14.71
CA GLN A 64 -4.44 -11.53 -13.40
C GLN A 64 -3.38 -11.81 -12.34
N ALA A 65 -2.80 -13.02 -12.31
CA ALA A 65 -1.71 -13.36 -11.40
C ALA A 65 -0.47 -12.47 -11.64
N GLN A 66 -0.06 -12.28 -12.90
CA GLN A 66 1.07 -11.41 -13.24
C GLN A 66 0.83 -9.94 -12.86
N VAL A 67 -0.39 -9.42 -13.07
CA VAL A 67 -0.74 -8.05 -12.68
C VAL A 67 -0.73 -7.88 -11.15
N ARG A 68 -1.23 -8.88 -10.41
CA ARG A 68 -1.18 -8.87 -8.93
C ARG A 68 0.26 -8.87 -8.44
N GLN A 69 1.12 -9.73 -8.98
CA GLN A 69 2.55 -9.76 -8.63
C GLN A 69 3.22 -8.40 -8.88
N LYS A 70 3.10 -7.86 -10.09
CA LYS A 70 3.69 -6.56 -10.46
C LYS A 70 3.18 -5.42 -9.57
N THR A 71 1.91 -5.48 -9.16
CA THR A 71 1.32 -4.50 -8.24
C THR A 71 1.95 -4.60 -6.86
N VAL A 72 2.07 -5.81 -6.31
CA VAL A 72 2.70 -6.07 -5.01
C VAL A 72 4.16 -5.63 -5.00
N ASP A 73 4.91 -5.94 -6.06
CA ASP A 73 6.33 -5.56 -6.17
C ASP A 73 6.52 -4.04 -6.16
N LYS A 74 5.64 -3.31 -6.88
CA LYS A 74 5.63 -1.84 -6.86
C LYS A 74 5.32 -1.31 -5.46
N ILE A 75 4.33 -1.89 -4.79
CA ILE A 75 3.94 -1.49 -3.43
C ILE A 75 5.10 -1.74 -2.44
N LYS A 76 5.72 -2.92 -2.48
CA LYS A 76 6.91 -3.24 -1.67
C LYS A 76 8.04 -2.25 -1.94
N THR A 77 8.32 -1.94 -3.20
CA THR A 77 9.37 -0.98 -3.56
C THR A 77 9.13 0.41 -2.93
N VAL A 78 7.88 0.88 -2.91
CA VAL A 78 7.52 2.15 -2.25
C VAL A 78 7.75 2.05 -0.75
N PHE A 79 7.29 0.97 -0.11
CA PHE A 79 7.46 0.75 1.32
C PHE A 79 8.93 0.64 1.74
N LEU A 80 9.74 -0.12 1.00
CA LEU A 80 11.18 -0.24 1.24
C LEU A 80 11.90 1.10 1.13
N ARG A 81 11.49 1.97 0.20
CA ARG A 81 12.02 3.34 0.11
C ARG A 81 11.66 4.16 1.34
N ILE A 82 10.47 4.00 1.89
CA ILE A 82 10.04 4.67 3.13
C ILE A 82 10.86 4.13 4.31
N LEU A 83 10.99 2.81 4.47
CA LEU A 83 11.81 2.19 5.51
C LEU A 83 13.26 2.67 5.46
N LYS A 84 13.86 2.76 4.27
CA LYS A 84 15.22 3.31 4.11
C LYS A 84 15.33 4.73 4.65
N ARG A 85 14.32 5.58 4.42
CA ARG A 85 14.28 6.96 4.94
C ARG A 85 14.09 6.98 6.46
N LEU A 86 13.24 6.12 7.01
CA LEU A 86 13.03 6.01 8.46
C LEU A 86 14.30 5.56 9.17
N ASN A 87 14.99 4.53 8.67
CA ASN A 87 16.27 4.07 9.20
C ASN A 87 17.36 5.14 9.11
N ALA A 88 17.45 5.86 7.98
CA ALA A 88 18.40 6.96 7.84
C ALA A 88 18.12 8.10 8.83
N ALA A 89 16.84 8.41 9.09
CA ALA A 89 16.45 9.40 10.07
C ALA A 89 16.72 8.93 11.51
N PHE A 90 16.46 7.66 11.83
CA PHE A 90 16.82 7.04 13.11
C PHE A 90 18.32 7.16 13.39
N ALA A 91 19.17 6.80 12.43
CA ALA A 91 20.63 6.93 12.56
C ALA A 91 21.09 8.39 12.75
N ARG A 92 20.40 9.36 12.13
CA ARG A 92 20.69 10.79 12.35
C ARG A 92 20.33 11.24 13.76
N LEU A 93 19.20 10.78 14.30
CA LEU A 93 18.79 11.08 15.67
C LEU A 93 19.73 10.44 16.69
N ASP A 94 20.24 9.24 16.41
CA ASP A 94 21.20 8.56 17.29
C ASP A 94 22.51 9.35 17.43
N LYS A 95 23.04 9.86 16.31
CA LYS A 95 24.18 10.77 16.32
C LYS A 95 23.91 12.06 17.09
N ILE A 96 22.66 12.53 17.13
CA ILE A 96 22.30 13.70 17.93
C ILE A 96 22.33 13.35 19.42
N ALA A 97 21.82 12.18 19.82
CA ALA A 97 21.91 11.70 21.20
C ALA A 97 23.36 11.60 21.67
N GLU A 98 24.26 11.02 20.87
CA GLU A 98 25.70 10.96 21.17
C GLU A 98 26.31 12.36 21.38
N LYS A 99 25.96 13.32 20.52
CA LYS A 99 26.42 14.70 20.65
C LYS A 99 25.90 15.39 21.91
N ILE A 100 24.68 15.06 22.34
CA ILE A 100 24.12 15.57 23.60
C ILE A 100 24.92 15.00 24.78
N THR A 101 25.17 13.69 24.81
CA THR A 101 26.00 13.04 25.85
C THR A 101 27.36 13.71 25.97
N HIS A 102 28.11 13.81 24.86
CA HIS A 102 29.43 14.44 24.89
C HIS A 102 29.39 15.91 25.34
N ARG A 103 28.29 16.63 25.08
CA ARG A 103 28.13 18.01 25.56
C ARG A 103 27.75 18.07 27.04
N ILE A 104 27.00 17.10 27.56
CA ILE A 104 26.76 16.93 29.00
C ILE A 104 28.09 16.72 29.72
N ASP A 105 28.93 15.79 29.23
CA ASP A 105 30.23 15.49 29.83
C ASP A 105 31.11 16.74 29.93
N LYS A 106 31.22 17.51 28.83
CA LYS A 106 31.97 18.78 28.80
C LYS A 106 31.42 19.85 29.75
N LEU A 107 30.11 19.85 30.01
CA LEU A 107 29.50 20.81 30.94
C LEU A 107 29.72 20.36 32.38
N LYS A 108 29.71 19.05 32.66
CA LYS A 108 30.06 18.47 33.96
C LYS A 108 31.50 18.75 34.35
N GLU A 109 32.45 18.61 33.42
CA GLU A 109 33.86 18.98 33.62
C GLU A 109 34.02 20.46 34.03
N LYS A 110 33.13 21.32 33.54
CA LYS A 110 33.08 22.74 33.88
C LYS A 110 32.30 23.02 35.17
N GLY A 111 31.79 22.01 35.88
CA GLY A 111 30.97 22.17 37.08
C GLY A 111 29.62 22.85 36.80
N VAL A 112 29.01 22.57 35.65
CA VAL A 112 27.62 22.97 35.34
C VAL A 112 26.69 21.84 35.75
N ASP A 113 25.62 22.16 36.49
CA ASP A 113 24.58 21.18 36.78
C ASP A 113 23.81 20.84 35.49
N THR A 114 23.82 19.56 35.12
CA THR A 114 23.18 19.03 33.91
C THR A 114 22.05 18.06 34.23
N SER A 115 21.67 17.90 35.50
CA SER A 115 20.75 16.85 35.98
C SER A 115 19.42 16.80 35.20
N LEU A 116 18.83 17.95 34.87
CA LEU A 116 17.60 18.01 34.07
C LEU A 116 17.80 17.54 32.63
N ALA A 117 18.92 17.89 32.00
CA ALA A 117 19.24 17.45 30.65
C ALA A 117 19.48 15.94 30.60
N GLU A 118 20.10 15.36 31.64
CA GLU A 118 20.28 13.91 31.77
C GLU A 118 18.96 13.17 31.90
N ALA A 119 18.06 13.67 32.76
CA ALA A 119 16.73 13.10 32.91
C ALA A 119 15.93 13.12 31.59
N LYS A 120 16.01 14.23 30.83
CA LYS A 120 15.39 14.34 29.50
C LYS A 120 16.04 13.43 28.47
N LEU A 121 17.35 13.25 28.51
CA LEU A 121 18.06 12.33 27.62
C LEU A 121 17.67 10.87 27.92
N ALA A 122 17.53 10.49 29.20
CA ALA A 122 17.02 9.18 29.59
C ALA A 122 15.62 8.93 29.04
N ALA A 123 14.69 9.89 29.21
CA ALA A 123 13.34 9.79 28.63
C ALA A 123 13.36 9.71 27.09
N ALA A 124 14.37 10.28 26.43
CA ALA A 124 14.56 10.14 24.99
C ALA A 124 15.02 8.73 24.58
N GLN A 125 15.75 8.00 25.44
CA GLN A 125 16.13 6.60 25.18
C GLN A 125 14.90 5.69 25.11
N ASP A 126 13.92 5.87 26.00
CA ASP A 126 12.66 5.12 25.93
C ASP A 126 11.96 5.32 24.57
N LYS A 127 12.00 6.56 24.05
CA LYS A 127 11.45 6.88 22.73
C LYS A 127 12.30 6.32 21.58
N LYS A 128 13.62 6.24 21.74
CA LYS A 128 14.52 5.57 20.79
C LYS A 128 14.14 4.11 20.64
N GLU A 129 13.96 3.39 21.74
CA GLU A 129 13.57 1.98 21.74
C GLU A 129 12.20 1.79 21.07
N ALA A 130 11.20 2.59 21.46
CA ALA A 130 9.87 2.55 20.84
C ALA A 130 9.93 2.82 19.32
N ALA A 131 10.75 3.77 18.88
CA ALA A 131 10.95 4.06 17.46
C ALA A 131 11.63 2.88 16.73
N LYS A 132 12.62 2.24 17.34
CA LYS A 132 13.27 1.06 16.77
C LYS A 132 12.29 -0.10 16.62
N THR A 133 11.56 -0.44 17.67
CA THR A 133 10.54 -1.50 17.64
C THR A 133 9.49 -1.24 16.56
N ALA A 134 9.03 0.01 16.42
CA ALA A 134 8.03 0.35 15.40
C ALA A 134 8.60 0.27 13.96
N ILE A 135 9.87 0.60 13.75
CA ILE A 135 10.55 0.43 12.45
C ILE A 135 10.70 -1.06 12.12
N ASP A 136 11.09 -1.87 13.09
CA ASP A 136 11.27 -3.32 12.94
C ASP A 136 9.93 -4.02 12.65
N ASP A 137 8.84 -3.63 13.35
CA ASP A 137 7.48 -4.11 13.05
C ASP A 137 7.04 -3.71 11.63
N ALA A 138 7.28 -2.45 11.23
CA ALA A 138 6.96 -2.01 9.88
C ALA A 138 7.70 -2.85 8.82
N ALA A 139 8.98 -3.19 9.04
CA ALA A 139 9.74 -4.09 8.17
C ALA A 139 9.08 -5.47 8.07
N ALA A 140 8.76 -6.08 9.20
CA ALA A 140 8.10 -7.38 9.24
C ALA A 140 6.75 -7.38 8.51
N LYS A 141 5.91 -6.35 8.70
CA LYS A 141 4.61 -6.23 8.00
C LYS A 141 4.77 -6.03 6.49
N ILE A 142 5.81 -5.34 6.05
CA ILE A 142 6.10 -5.13 4.62
C ILE A 142 6.55 -6.44 3.98
N ASP A 143 7.39 -7.22 4.67
CA ASP A 143 7.88 -8.51 4.18
C ASP A 143 6.75 -9.54 4.07
N ALA A 144 5.80 -9.51 5.02
CA ALA A 144 4.61 -10.36 5.05
C ALA A 144 3.60 -10.12 3.90
N ILE A 145 3.77 -9.08 3.07
CA ILE A 145 2.87 -8.87 1.92
C ILE A 145 3.14 -9.95 0.86
N ASP A 146 2.19 -10.86 0.66
CA ASP A 146 2.27 -11.92 -0.34
C ASP A 146 1.19 -11.76 -1.40
N SER A 147 1.60 -11.75 -2.68
CA SER A 147 0.74 -11.67 -3.87
C SER A 147 -0.10 -12.92 -4.12
N SER A 148 0.29 -14.05 -3.53
CA SER A 148 -0.38 -15.34 -3.68
C SER A 148 -1.67 -15.46 -2.84
N THR A 149 -1.80 -14.63 -1.81
CA THR A 149 -2.91 -14.69 -0.84
C THR A 149 -4.11 -13.85 -1.28
N SER A 150 -5.31 -14.19 -0.81
CA SER A 150 -6.52 -13.37 -1.03
C SER A 150 -6.57 -12.11 -0.15
N THR A 151 -5.68 -12.02 0.85
CA THR A 151 -5.65 -10.97 1.88
C THR A 151 -4.60 -9.89 1.61
N VAL A 152 -4.12 -9.74 0.37
CA VAL A 152 -3.09 -8.74 -0.01
C VAL A 152 -3.47 -7.33 0.44
N ARG A 153 -4.75 -6.95 0.29
CA ARG A 153 -5.23 -5.62 0.69
C ARG A 153 -5.03 -5.37 2.18
N ASP A 154 -5.35 -6.36 3.00
CA ASP A 154 -5.25 -6.25 4.45
C ASP A 154 -3.79 -6.23 4.90
N ALA A 155 -2.93 -7.04 4.27
CA ALA A 155 -1.49 -7.00 4.49
C ALA A 155 -0.87 -5.64 4.13
N VAL A 156 -1.27 -5.05 2.99
CA VAL A 156 -0.83 -3.71 2.58
C VAL A 156 -1.33 -2.64 3.54
N GLN A 157 -2.56 -2.75 4.03
CA GLN A 157 -3.12 -1.81 5.01
C GLN A 157 -2.39 -1.91 6.35
N ALA A 158 -2.11 -3.13 6.83
CA ALA A 158 -1.31 -3.34 8.04
C ALA A 158 0.09 -2.76 7.92
N ALA A 159 0.78 -2.97 6.78
CA ALA A 159 2.08 -2.37 6.51
C ALA A 159 2.03 -0.83 6.51
N LYS A 160 0.96 -0.24 5.94
CA LYS A 160 0.76 1.21 5.92
C LYS A 160 0.58 1.78 7.34
N ASP A 161 -0.18 1.11 8.18
CA ASP A 161 -0.43 1.56 9.56
C ASP A 161 0.81 1.37 10.44
N ALA A 162 1.56 0.29 10.25
CA ALA A 162 2.85 0.08 10.91
C ALA A 162 3.87 1.19 10.52
N VAL A 163 3.97 1.53 9.23
CA VAL A 163 4.84 2.63 8.77
C VAL A 163 4.42 4.00 9.36
N ARG A 164 3.10 4.25 9.52
CA ARG A 164 2.62 5.45 10.19
C ARG A 164 2.99 5.49 11.66
N SER A 165 2.86 4.35 12.35
CA SER A 165 3.29 4.19 13.73
C SER A 165 4.79 4.45 13.88
N ALA A 166 5.63 3.85 13.03
CA ALA A 166 7.06 4.07 12.99
C ALA A 166 7.42 5.55 12.78
N LYS A 167 6.74 6.23 11.85
CA LYS A 167 6.94 7.67 11.63
C LYS A 167 6.59 8.49 12.89
N LYS A 168 5.49 8.16 13.57
CA LYS A 168 5.06 8.85 14.78
C LYS A 168 6.07 8.63 15.91
N ALA A 169 6.49 7.39 16.16
CA ALA A 169 7.46 7.07 17.19
C ALA A 169 8.80 7.79 16.95
N LEU A 170 9.25 7.87 15.70
CA LEU A 170 10.46 8.62 15.33
C LEU A 170 10.32 10.13 15.57
N PHE A 171 9.14 10.70 15.32
CA PHE A 171 8.86 12.10 15.64
C PHE A 171 8.86 12.34 17.16
N ASP A 172 8.27 11.43 17.93
CA ASP A 172 8.28 11.51 19.39
C ASP A 172 9.71 11.41 19.95
N TYR A 173 10.57 10.55 19.37
CA TYR A 173 12.00 10.50 19.71
C TYR A 173 12.71 11.82 19.39
N HIS A 174 12.49 12.37 18.19
CA HIS A 174 13.05 13.67 17.83
C HIS A 174 12.63 14.77 18.82
N LYS A 175 11.34 14.83 19.19
CA LYS A 175 10.83 15.81 20.15
C LYS A 175 11.52 15.67 21.52
N ALA A 176 11.69 14.44 22.01
CA ALA A 176 12.37 14.19 23.27
C ALA A 176 13.83 14.67 23.26
N LEU A 177 14.56 14.45 22.16
CA LEU A 177 15.91 14.99 21.99
C LEU A 177 15.94 16.53 21.96
N VAL A 178 14.95 17.16 21.34
CA VAL A 178 14.83 18.64 21.34
C VAL A 178 14.61 19.17 22.76
N GLU A 179 13.80 18.49 23.58
CA GLU A 179 13.64 18.84 24.99
C GLU A 179 14.96 18.73 25.76
N ALA A 180 15.70 17.63 25.59
CA ALA A 180 17.03 17.47 26.20
C ALA A 180 18.01 18.59 25.78
N ILE A 181 18.00 18.98 24.51
CA ILE A 181 18.83 20.09 23.99
C ILE A 181 18.43 21.43 24.63
N ARG A 182 17.13 21.67 24.86
CA ARG A 182 16.65 22.90 25.50
C ARG A 182 17.16 23.02 26.93
N GLU A 183 17.02 21.96 27.73
CA GLU A 183 17.53 21.93 29.10
C GLU A 183 19.05 22.11 29.14
N LEU A 184 19.76 21.43 28.24
CA LEU A 184 21.22 21.55 28.14
C LEU A 184 21.67 22.97 27.79
N LYS A 185 20.92 23.66 26.92
CA LYS A 185 21.20 25.05 26.57
C LYS A 185 20.90 25.99 27.74
N ALA A 186 19.81 25.78 28.46
CA ALA A 186 19.46 26.56 29.64
C ALA A 186 20.55 26.45 30.72
N ALA A 187 21.01 25.23 31.01
CA ALA A 187 22.11 24.98 31.94
C ALA A 187 23.40 25.70 31.52
N ALA A 188 23.75 25.68 30.24
CA ALA A 188 24.92 26.37 29.72
C ALA A 188 24.81 27.90 29.85
N SER A 189 23.65 28.49 29.55
CA SER A 189 23.46 29.95 29.66
C SER A 189 23.46 30.48 31.10
N LEU A 190 22.97 29.69 32.07
CA LEU A 190 22.98 30.08 33.48
C LEU A 190 24.42 30.26 34.01
N LYS A 191 25.35 29.41 33.57
CA LYS A 191 26.77 29.50 33.89
C LYS A 191 27.42 30.75 33.30
N GLU A 192 27.14 31.06 32.03
CA GLU A 192 27.70 32.23 31.32
C GLU A 192 27.24 33.55 31.95
N GLY A 193 25.98 33.62 32.40
CA GLY A 193 25.48 34.77 33.16
C GLY A 193 26.20 34.94 34.50
N ALA A 194 26.37 33.84 35.25
CA ALA A 194 27.05 33.86 36.55
C ALA A 194 28.55 34.24 36.46
N SER A 195 29.23 33.90 35.35
CA SER A 195 30.64 34.27 35.14
C SER A 195 30.86 35.71 34.69
N ASN A 196 29.83 36.40 34.15
CA ASN A 196 29.95 37.79 33.70
C ASN A 196 29.65 38.82 34.80
N GLU A 197 29.16 38.38 35.96
CA GLU A 197 28.90 39.23 37.14
C GLU A 197 30.04 39.19 38.18
N GLN A 198 31.11 38.46 37.90
CA GLN A 198 32.33 38.36 38.73
C GLN A 198 33.50 39.09 38.05
#